data_AF-A0A8T9Q699-F1
#
_entry.id   AF-A0A8T9Q699-F1
#
_cell.length_a   1.000
_cell.length_b   1.000
_cell.length_c   1.000
_cell.angle_alpha   90.00
_cell.angle_beta   90.00
_cell.angle_gamma   90.00
#
_symmetry.space_group_name_H-M   'P 1'
#
loop_
_entity.id
_entity.type
_entity.pdbx_description
1 polymer ?
#
loop_
_entity_poly.entity_id
_entity_poly.type
_entity_poly.pdbx_seq_one_letter_code
_entity_poly.pdbx_strand_id
1 'polypeptide(L)'
;MTDITSPSGDSSDRPSRWRRFSAAARRAVSLPAQGLDYLYHTGQSYRHFTLPILNGAIGDQLAARHDPRAIQMSFRQLGADVAVADLHLPGPPLTTVVFLHGLMGDEMIWQTGTPDTPRYGPLLQREAGVRCLYLRYNSGLHISENGQQLAELLTELVNQHPEGVGELVLVGHSMGGLVIRSAGYYGTHPADGPSLEWVHRLRSVFLLGVPNEGSFLEQNSHLTSVMLRKINVAPTRFLSKAMDQRSNGIKDLRHAFLVDADWQSPHADDLLMPPRTVVPPLPGVRYHVLVGSLLKTATSALHHYFGDGLVGAGSALGRVFGDPALPPRLRCKPGCLPSKATRVYFLTRKSTSTCVNSYKH
;
A
#
# COMPACT_ATOMS: atom_id res chain seq x y z
N MET A 1 40.92 -62.32 55.40
CA MET A 1 40.21 -63.14 54.40
C MET A 1 38.75 -62.74 54.48
N THR A 2 38.16 -62.39 53.33
CA THR A 2 36.77 -61.93 53.07
C THR A 2 36.34 -60.60 53.71
N ASP A 3 35.58 -59.69 53.10
CA ASP A 3 35.16 -59.40 51.72
C ASP A 3 34.31 -58.09 51.77
N ILE A 4 34.12 -57.42 50.62
CA ILE A 4 33.07 -56.42 50.26
C ILE A 4 32.94 -55.06 51.01
N THR A 5 33.23 -53.95 50.31
CA THR A 5 32.27 -52.92 49.80
C THR A 5 32.94 -51.56 49.57
N SER A 6 32.82 -51.05 48.34
CA SER A 6 33.04 -49.65 47.96
C SER A 6 31.76 -48.82 48.19
N PRO A 7 31.89 -47.48 48.29
CA PRO A 7 31.24 -46.60 47.31
C PRO A 7 32.19 -45.47 46.84
N SER A 8 32.37 -45.25 45.53
CA SER A 8 31.73 -44.19 44.70
C SER A 8 31.70 -42.80 45.37
N GLY A 9 32.18 -41.70 44.81
CA GLY A 9 32.72 -41.34 43.50
C GLY A 9 32.82 -39.80 43.47
N ASP A 10 33.56 -39.21 42.54
CA ASP A 10 33.11 -37.99 41.85
C ASP A 10 33.89 -37.79 40.55
N SER A 11 33.11 -37.57 39.50
CA SER A 11 33.49 -37.37 38.12
C SER A 11 33.94 -35.93 37.88
N SER A 12 35.20 -35.71 37.52
CA SER A 12 35.63 -34.43 36.95
C SER A 12 35.70 -34.53 35.42
N ASP A 13 34.55 -34.39 34.75
CA ASP A 13 34.48 -34.16 33.31
C ASP A 13 34.85 -32.69 33.01
N ARG A 14 36.16 -32.40 32.87
CA ARG A 14 36.64 -31.10 32.42
C ARG A 14 36.90 -31.17 30.91
N PRO A 15 36.14 -30.42 30.06
CA PRO A 15 36.33 -30.48 28.63
C PRO A 15 37.74 -29.99 28.24
N SER A 16 38.44 -30.81 27.46
CA SER A 16 39.82 -30.58 27.01
C SER A 16 39.97 -29.23 26.32
N ARG A 17 41.11 -28.56 26.52
CA ARG A 17 41.43 -27.25 25.95
C ARG A 17 41.20 -27.18 24.43
N TRP A 18 41.40 -28.29 23.72
CA TRP A 18 41.17 -28.44 22.29
C TRP A 18 39.69 -28.34 21.88
N ARG A 19 38.75 -28.84 22.69
CA ARG A 19 37.31 -28.66 22.46
C ARG A 19 36.87 -27.21 22.66
N ARG A 20 37.47 -26.50 23.62
CA ARG A 20 37.18 -25.06 23.84
C ARG A 20 37.74 -24.20 22.71
N PHE A 21 38.94 -24.51 22.22
CA PHE A 21 39.57 -23.79 21.11
C PHE A 21 38.78 -23.98 19.80
N SER A 22 38.35 -25.20 19.49
CA SER A 22 37.52 -25.47 18.31
C SER A 22 36.12 -24.84 18.39
N ALA A 23 35.50 -24.79 19.57
CA ALA A 23 34.24 -24.07 19.77
C ALA A 23 34.40 -22.54 19.65
N ALA A 24 35.50 -21.98 20.15
CA ALA A 24 35.82 -20.56 20.00
C ALA A 24 36.12 -20.18 18.54
N ALA A 25 36.86 -21.02 17.82
CA ALA A 25 37.15 -20.82 16.40
C ALA A 25 35.88 -20.88 15.53
N ARG A 26 34.97 -21.83 15.79
CA ARG A 26 33.67 -21.88 15.09
C ARG A 26 32.80 -20.65 15.36
N ARG A 27 32.78 -20.14 16.60
CA ARG A 27 32.10 -18.87 16.93
C ARG A 27 32.74 -17.67 16.23
N ALA A 28 34.08 -17.64 16.13
CA ALA A 28 34.78 -16.57 15.44
C ALA A 28 34.51 -16.54 13.92
N VAL A 29 34.35 -17.71 13.28
CA VAL A 29 34.03 -17.82 11.86
C VAL A 29 32.58 -17.43 11.54
N SER A 30 31.65 -17.54 12.50
CA SER A 30 30.26 -17.11 12.32
C SER A 30 30.01 -15.62 12.59
N LEU A 31 30.91 -14.91 13.28
CA LEU A 31 30.75 -13.49 13.60
C LEU A 31 30.67 -12.58 12.36
N PRO A 32 31.45 -12.78 11.28
CA PRO A 32 31.32 -11.98 10.06
C PRO A 32 29.97 -12.20 9.36
N ALA A 33 29.50 -13.44 9.29
CA ALA A 33 28.23 -13.79 8.64
C ALA A 33 27.02 -13.29 9.46
N GLN A 34 27.03 -13.48 10.78
CA GLN A 34 26.00 -12.94 11.66
C GLN A 34 26.01 -11.41 11.71
N GLY A 35 27.20 -10.78 11.61
CA GLY A 35 27.33 -9.34 11.50
C GLY A 35 26.78 -8.79 10.17
N LEU A 36 27.07 -9.45 9.05
CA LEU A 36 26.52 -9.10 7.73
C LEU A 36 25.01 -9.31 7.67
N ASP A 37 24.52 -10.43 8.20
CA ASP A 37 23.10 -10.74 8.28
C ASP A 37 22.36 -9.74 9.19
N TYR A 38 22.95 -9.40 10.34
CA TYR A 38 22.43 -8.36 11.22
C TYR A 38 22.41 -6.98 10.54
N LEU A 39 23.47 -6.57 9.86
CA LEU A 39 23.53 -5.30 9.12
C LEU A 39 22.53 -5.29 7.94
N TYR A 40 22.37 -6.42 7.25
CA TYR A 40 21.41 -6.60 6.18
C TYR A 40 19.98 -6.49 6.72
N HIS A 41 19.63 -7.27 7.75
CA HIS A 41 18.31 -7.22 8.38
C HIS A 41 18.00 -5.86 9.01
N THR A 42 19.00 -5.19 9.61
CA THR A 42 18.84 -3.84 10.17
C THR A 42 18.64 -2.82 9.04
N GLY A 43 19.42 -2.91 7.96
CA GLY A 43 19.26 -2.06 6.78
C GLY A 43 17.90 -2.25 6.10
N GLN A 44 17.42 -3.49 5.98
CA GLN A 44 16.11 -3.81 5.45
C GLN A 44 14.98 -3.32 6.37
N SER A 45 15.11 -3.52 7.68
CA SER A 45 14.14 -3.02 8.65
C SER A 45 14.03 -1.50 8.61
N TYR A 46 15.16 -0.80 8.47
CA TYR A 46 15.18 0.66 8.30
C TYR A 46 14.45 1.10 7.01
N ARG A 47 14.72 0.45 5.88
CA ARG A 47 14.17 0.82 4.57
C ARG A 47 12.68 0.52 4.39
N HIS A 48 12.20 -0.57 4.99
CA HIS A 48 10.83 -1.05 4.79
C HIS A 48 9.87 -0.66 5.93
N PHE A 49 10.41 -0.39 7.11
CA PHE A 49 9.60 -0.11 8.28
C PHE A 49 9.79 1.33 8.76
N THR A 50 11.03 1.74 9.04
CA THR A 50 11.30 3.06 9.64
C THR A 50 11.07 4.22 8.67
N LEU A 51 11.62 4.13 7.46
CA LEU A 51 11.58 5.24 6.49
C LEU A 51 10.16 5.59 6.00
N PRO A 52 9.29 4.61 5.68
CA PRO A 52 7.91 4.90 5.33
C PRO A 52 7.11 5.52 6.48
N ILE A 53 7.34 5.07 7.72
CA ILE A 53 6.70 5.64 8.91
C ILE A 53 7.13 7.09 9.11
N LEU A 54 8.43 7.37 9.00
CA LEU A 54 8.97 8.71 9.08
C LEU A 54 8.34 9.64 8.02
N ASN A 55 8.25 9.18 6.78
CA ASN A 55 7.64 9.96 5.69
C ASN A 55 6.13 10.13 5.88
N GLY A 56 5.41 9.12 6.34
CA GLY A 56 3.98 9.30 6.65
C GLY A 56 3.75 10.28 7.81
N ALA A 57 4.67 10.37 8.78
CA ALA A 57 4.54 11.25 9.93
C ALA A 57 4.92 12.71 9.64
N ILE A 58 6.02 12.94 8.92
CA ILE A 58 6.61 14.29 8.69
C ILE A 58 7.23 14.45 7.29
N GLY A 59 6.84 13.63 6.32
CA GLY A 59 7.47 13.58 5.00
C GLY A 59 7.29 14.84 4.16
N ASP A 60 6.23 15.60 4.38
CA ASP A 60 6.03 16.96 3.87
C ASP A 60 7.14 17.91 4.35
N GLN A 61 7.45 17.87 5.64
CA GLN A 61 8.49 18.70 6.20
C GLN A 61 9.90 18.26 5.78
N LEU A 62 10.09 16.96 5.49
CA LEU A 62 11.33 16.45 4.91
C LEU A 62 11.49 16.93 3.47
N ALA A 63 10.42 16.84 2.66
CA ALA A 63 10.40 17.28 1.28
C ALA A 63 10.65 18.80 1.16
N ALA A 64 10.00 19.61 1.99
CA ALA A 64 10.19 21.06 2.03
C ALA A 64 11.61 21.51 2.38
N ARG A 65 12.37 20.65 3.07
CA ARG A 65 13.79 20.89 3.41
C ARG A 65 14.77 20.22 2.45
N HIS A 66 14.27 19.56 1.40
CA HIS A 66 15.07 18.73 0.50
C HIS A 66 15.93 17.70 1.25
N ASP A 67 15.38 17.12 2.32
CA ASP A 67 16.07 16.13 3.12
C ASP A 67 16.20 14.81 2.32
N PRO A 68 17.39 14.16 2.29
CA PRO A 68 17.60 12.92 1.53
C PRO A 68 16.74 11.74 2.02
N ARG A 69 16.10 11.85 3.19
CA ARG A 69 15.16 10.85 3.71
C ARG A 69 13.74 11.05 3.18
N ALA A 70 13.45 12.15 2.49
CA ALA A 70 12.19 12.35 1.80
C ALA A 70 12.07 11.34 0.65
N ILE A 71 11.09 10.44 0.75
CA ILE A 71 10.80 9.47 -0.29
C ILE A 71 10.39 10.23 -1.56
N GLN A 72 11.02 9.89 -2.68
CA GLN A 72 10.58 10.35 -3.99
C GLN A 72 9.63 9.32 -4.58
N MET A 73 8.64 9.76 -5.35
CA MET A 73 7.74 8.84 -6.03
C MET A 73 8.51 8.08 -7.12
N SER A 74 8.47 6.76 -7.08
CA SER A 74 9.18 5.91 -8.05
C SER A 74 8.52 4.54 -8.20
N PHE A 75 8.75 3.90 -9.35
CA PHE A 75 8.57 2.47 -9.46
C PHE A 75 9.69 1.72 -8.74
N ARG A 76 9.35 0.55 -8.22
CA ARG A 76 10.24 -0.27 -7.39
C ARG A 76 10.39 -1.66 -7.96
N GLN A 77 11.63 -2.07 -8.18
CA GLN A 77 11.98 -3.43 -8.61
C GLN A 77 13.19 -3.90 -7.82
N LEU A 78 13.13 -5.13 -7.29
CA LEU A 78 14.21 -5.75 -6.51
C LEU A 78 14.74 -4.89 -5.35
N GLY A 79 13.87 -4.09 -4.73
CA GLY A 79 14.23 -3.24 -3.59
C GLY A 79 14.99 -1.95 -3.95
N ALA A 80 14.99 -1.55 -5.22
CA ALA A 80 15.56 -0.29 -5.69
C ALA A 80 14.52 0.58 -6.41
N ASP A 81 14.77 1.90 -6.42
CA ASP A 81 14.02 2.86 -7.24
C ASP A 81 14.48 2.66 -8.68
N VAL A 82 13.50 2.58 -9.59
CA VAL A 82 13.76 2.40 -11.02
C VAL A 82 13.08 3.55 -11.75
N ALA A 83 13.87 4.32 -12.50
CA ALA A 83 13.34 5.34 -13.38
C ALA A 83 12.47 4.69 -14.45
N VAL A 84 11.48 5.41 -14.99
CA VAL A 84 10.57 4.84 -15.99
C VAL A 84 11.36 4.30 -17.18
N ALA A 85 12.37 5.01 -17.65
CA ALA A 85 13.19 4.61 -18.81
C ALA A 85 13.90 3.26 -18.61
N ASP A 86 14.22 2.93 -17.36
CA ASP A 86 14.97 1.73 -17.00
C ASP A 86 14.05 0.54 -16.66
N LEU A 87 12.73 0.73 -16.70
CA LEU A 87 11.78 -0.36 -16.48
C LEU A 87 11.90 -1.41 -17.59
N HIS A 88 12.24 -2.63 -17.20
CA HIS A 88 12.35 -3.73 -18.14
C HIS A 88 10.99 -4.38 -18.38
N LEU A 89 10.30 -3.99 -19.46
CA LEU A 89 8.97 -4.50 -19.85
C LEU A 89 9.02 -5.30 -21.16
N PRO A 90 9.73 -6.45 -21.21
CA PRO A 90 9.90 -7.22 -22.44
C PRO A 90 8.61 -7.91 -22.88
N GLY A 91 8.55 -8.25 -24.18
CA GLY A 91 7.45 -9.00 -24.78
C GLY A 91 6.32 -8.11 -25.31
N PRO A 92 5.19 -8.72 -25.72
CA PRO A 92 4.06 -7.96 -26.26
C PRO A 92 3.41 -7.06 -25.20
N PRO A 93 2.55 -6.11 -25.61
CA PRO A 93 1.77 -5.32 -24.67
C PRO A 93 0.93 -6.23 -23.76
N LEU A 94 1.12 -6.10 -22.46
CA LEU A 94 0.33 -6.81 -21.44
C LEU A 94 -0.46 -5.80 -20.61
N THR A 95 -1.57 -6.25 -20.03
CA THR A 95 -2.24 -5.47 -18.97
C THR A 95 -1.23 -5.21 -17.86
N THR A 96 -1.02 -3.93 -17.54
CA THR A 96 -0.10 -3.48 -16.51
C THR A 96 -0.91 -3.07 -15.28
N VAL A 97 -0.63 -3.74 -14.16
CA VAL A 97 -1.24 -3.50 -12.85
C VAL A 97 -0.26 -2.69 -12.00
N VAL A 98 -0.64 -1.48 -11.61
CA VAL A 98 0.17 -0.62 -10.74
C VAL A 98 -0.39 -0.64 -9.32
N PHE A 99 0.45 -1.00 -8.36
CA PHE A 99 0.07 -1.10 -6.95
C PHE A 99 0.56 0.08 -6.12
N LEU A 100 -0.35 0.67 -5.34
CA LEU A 100 -0.10 1.80 -4.46
C LEU A 100 -0.38 1.44 -3.00
N HIS A 101 0.62 1.63 -2.14
CA HIS A 101 0.52 1.41 -0.71
C HIS A 101 -0.29 2.51 0.00
N GLY A 102 -0.61 2.30 1.29
CA GLY A 102 -1.29 3.28 2.13
C GLY A 102 -0.34 4.15 2.96
N LEU A 103 -0.93 4.92 3.88
CA LEU A 103 -0.20 5.78 4.82
C LEU A 103 0.84 4.99 5.63
N MET A 104 2.07 5.53 5.74
CA MET A 104 3.18 4.90 6.47
C MET A 104 3.47 3.46 6.01
N GLY A 105 3.16 3.17 4.75
CA GLY A 105 3.41 1.87 4.11
C GLY A 105 4.46 2.01 3.02
N ASP A 106 4.89 0.88 2.50
CA ASP A 106 5.71 0.79 1.30
C ASP A 106 5.12 -0.26 0.34
N GLU A 107 5.76 -0.40 -0.81
CA GLU A 107 5.33 -1.28 -1.90
C GLU A 107 5.43 -2.78 -1.56
N MET A 108 6.18 -3.16 -0.52
CA MET A 108 6.49 -4.56 -0.21
C MET A 108 5.26 -5.35 0.22
N ILE A 109 4.23 -4.67 0.69
CA ILE A 109 2.92 -5.28 0.95
C ILE A 109 2.33 -6.01 -0.25
N TRP A 110 2.67 -5.61 -1.46
CA TRP A 110 2.15 -6.25 -2.65
C TRP A 110 3.00 -7.45 -3.08
N GLN A 111 4.25 -7.51 -2.61
CA GLN A 111 5.29 -8.40 -3.11
C GLN A 111 5.55 -9.58 -2.15
N THR A 112 5.80 -9.32 -0.87
CA THR A 112 6.36 -10.30 0.06
C THR A 112 5.40 -10.69 1.18
N GLY A 113 5.08 -11.98 1.27
CA GLY A 113 4.23 -12.56 2.32
C GLY A 113 5.03 -13.23 3.44
N THR A 114 4.39 -14.18 4.12
CA THR A 114 5.11 -15.15 4.95
C THR A 114 6.13 -15.91 4.08
N PRO A 115 7.23 -16.46 4.66
CA PRO A 115 8.37 -17.01 3.91
C PRO A 115 8.01 -17.96 2.74
N ASP A 116 6.85 -18.63 2.80
CA ASP A 116 6.42 -19.62 1.81
C ASP A 116 5.22 -19.17 0.95
N THR A 117 4.80 -17.91 1.00
CA THR A 117 3.58 -17.46 0.29
C THR A 117 3.81 -16.14 -0.43
N PRO A 118 3.92 -16.15 -1.79
CA PRO A 118 3.93 -14.91 -2.56
C PRO A 118 2.64 -14.12 -2.28
N ARG A 119 2.72 -12.79 -2.26
CA ARG A 119 1.54 -11.92 -2.13
C ARG A 119 0.88 -11.64 -3.47
N TYR A 120 -0.10 -10.73 -3.43
CA TYR A 120 -0.98 -10.39 -4.54
C TYR A 120 -0.26 -10.13 -5.86
N GLY A 121 0.81 -9.35 -5.87
CA GLY A 121 1.49 -8.97 -7.10
C GLY A 121 2.11 -10.15 -7.84
N PRO A 122 3.02 -10.92 -7.22
CA PRO A 122 3.61 -12.10 -7.86
C PRO A 122 2.59 -13.20 -8.18
N LEU A 123 1.57 -13.41 -7.33
CA LEU A 123 0.49 -14.35 -7.60
C LEU A 123 -0.33 -13.93 -8.82
N LEU A 124 -0.73 -12.66 -8.90
CA LEU A 124 -1.52 -12.13 -10.00
C LEU A 124 -0.77 -12.20 -11.33
N GLN A 125 0.53 -11.87 -11.32
CA GLN A 125 1.38 -11.99 -12.51
C GLN A 125 1.47 -13.44 -12.99
N ARG A 126 1.61 -14.40 -12.07
CA ARG A 126 1.66 -15.84 -12.40
C ARG A 126 0.33 -16.39 -12.91
N GLU A 127 -0.78 -16.00 -12.29
CA GLU A 127 -2.10 -16.62 -12.55
C GLU A 127 -2.88 -15.94 -13.68
N ALA A 128 -2.73 -14.62 -13.84
CA ALA A 128 -3.48 -13.84 -14.82
C ALA A 128 -2.65 -13.39 -16.02
N GLY A 129 -1.34 -13.65 -16.04
CA GLY A 129 -0.45 -13.26 -17.14
C GLY A 129 -0.34 -11.75 -17.33
N VAL A 130 -0.54 -10.97 -16.26
CA VAL A 130 -0.43 -9.51 -16.26
C VAL A 130 0.96 -9.06 -15.81
N ARG A 131 1.32 -7.82 -16.09
CA ARG A 131 2.56 -7.22 -15.57
C ARG A 131 2.27 -6.43 -14.30
N CYS A 132 2.99 -6.70 -13.23
CA CYS A 132 2.83 -5.99 -11.96
C CYS A 132 3.96 -4.97 -11.75
N LEU A 133 3.59 -3.70 -11.59
CA LEU A 133 4.49 -2.62 -11.17
C LEU A 133 4.10 -2.16 -9.76
N TYR A 134 5.09 -1.81 -8.97
CA TYR A 134 4.89 -1.43 -7.57
C TYR A 134 5.43 -0.02 -7.35
N LEU A 135 4.60 0.84 -6.76
CA LEU A 135 4.94 2.24 -6.54
C LEU A 135 5.26 2.48 -5.07
N ARG A 136 6.33 3.25 -4.83
CA ARG A 136 6.62 3.86 -3.53
C ARG A 136 6.43 5.37 -3.64
N TYR A 137 5.82 5.98 -2.64
CA TYR A 137 5.61 7.43 -2.59
C TYR A 137 5.63 7.99 -1.16
N ASN A 138 5.79 9.30 -1.05
CA ASN A 138 5.78 10.00 0.24
C ASN A 138 4.34 10.24 0.72
N SER A 139 3.86 9.31 1.56
CA SER A 139 2.51 9.42 2.15
C SER A 139 2.32 10.58 3.14
N GLY A 140 3.35 11.38 3.42
CA GLY A 140 3.24 12.61 4.21
C GLY A 140 2.91 13.85 3.39
N LEU A 141 3.11 13.83 2.05
CA LEU A 141 2.69 14.92 1.16
C LEU A 141 1.16 14.99 1.08
N HIS A 142 0.64 16.11 0.57
CA HIS A 142 -0.78 16.19 0.24
C HIS A 142 -1.17 15.07 -0.73
N ILE A 143 -2.41 14.60 -0.62
CA ILE A 143 -2.93 13.55 -1.51
C ILE A 143 -2.98 14.07 -2.95
N SER A 144 -3.26 15.36 -3.13
CA SER A 144 -3.27 16.03 -4.43
C SER A 144 -1.88 16.14 -5.07
N GLU A 145 -0.84 16.45 -4.28
CA GLU A 145 0.55 16.46 -4.74
C GLU A 145 1.00 15.07 -5.19
N ASN A 146 0.68 14.03 -4.42
CA ASN A 146 0.91 12.65 -4.82
C ASN A 146 0.07 12.28 -6.06
N GLY A 147 -1.16 12.79 -6.18
CA GLY A 147 -2.01 12.57 -7.34
C GLY A 147 -1.41 13.12 -8.64
N GLN A 148 -0.88 14.35 -8.59
CA GLN A 148 -0.19 14.98 -9.71
C GLN A 148 1.06 14.19 -10.12
N GLN A 149 1.93 13.88 -9.16
CA GLN A 149 3.13 13.07 -9.42
C GLN A 149 2.78 11.71 -10.03
N LEU A 150 1.72 11.06 -9.57
CA LEU A 150 1.27 9.79 -10.15
C LEU A 150 0.75 9.98 -11.58
N ALA A 151 -0.01 11.04 -11.85
CA ALA A 151 -0.51 11.33 -13.19
C ALA A 151 0.63 11.59 -14.18
N GLU A 152 1.67 12.30 -13.76
CA GLU A 152 2.89 12.53 -14.52
C GLU A 152 3.66 11.23 -14.76
N LEU A 153 3.89 10.44 -13.71
CA LEU A 153 4.63 9.18 -13.79
C LEU A 153 3.93 8.14 -14.68
N LEU A 154 2.59 8.08 -14.64
CA LEU A 154 1.81 7.21 -15.53
C LEU A 154 1.84 7.69 -16.98
N THR A 155 1.87 9.01 -17.19
CA THR A 155 2.08 9.60 -18.53
C THR A 155 3.45 9.21 -19.07
N GLU A 156 4.49 9.37 -18.25
CA GLU A 156 5.85 8.97 -18.59
C GLU A 156 5.92 7.47 -18.92
N LEU A 157 5.29 6.62 -18.10
CA LEU A 157 5.23 5.16 -18.32
C LEU A 157 4.65 4.80 -19.68
N VAL A 158 3.51 5.39 -20.05
CA VAL A 158 2.85 5.09 -21.33
C VAL A 158 3.63 5.66 -22.51
N ASN A 159 4.29 6.80 -22.35
CA ASN A 159 5.06 7.45 -23.41
C ASN A 159 6.40 6.75 -23.68
N GLN A 160 7.08 6.27 -22.64
CA GLN A 160 8.38 5.61 -22.78
C GLN A 160 8.25 4.11 -23.08
N HIS A 161 7.13 3.48 -22.69
CA HIS A 161 6.87 2.06 -22.95
C HIS A 161 5.57 1.82 -23.73
N PRO A 162 5.36 2.47 -24.90
CA PRO A 162 4.10 2.42 -25.63
C PRO A 162 3.74 1.01 -26.12
N GLU A 163 4.75 0.19 -26.43
CA GLU A 163 4.63 -1.20 -26.87
C GLU A 163 4.66 -2.21 -25.71
N GLY A 164 5.16 -1.83 -24.55
CA GLY A 164 5.19 -2.69 -23.36
C GLY A 164 3.88 -2.62 -22.57
N VAL A 165 3.24 -1.45 -22.53
CA VAL A 165 2.07 -1.16 -21.69
C VAL A 165 0.78 -1.30 -22.48
N GLY A 166 0.03 -2.38 -22.22
CA GLY A 166 -1.33 -2.57 -22.73
C GLY A 166 -2.36 -1.77 -21.94
N GLU A 167 -3.38 -2.45 -21.42
CA GLU A 167 -4.39 -1.83 -20.55
C GLU A 167 -3.81 -1.54 -19.16
N LEU A 168 -4.23 -0.43 -18.54
CA LEU A 168 -3.84 -0.09 -17.17
C LEU A 168 -4.91 -0.52 -16.16
N VAL A 169 -4.43 -1.08 -15.05
CA VAL A 169 -5.23 -1.36 -13.85
C VAL A 169 -4.50 -0.75 -12.65
N LEU A 170 -5.20 0.03 -11.84
CA LEU A 170 -4.63 0.62 -10.63
C LEU A 170 -5.22 -0.05 -9.39
N VAL A 171 -4.36 -0.42 -8.44
CA VAL A 171 -4.75 -1.06 -7.18
C VAL A 171 -4.22 -0.21 -6.03
N GLY A 172 -5.13 0.36 -5.25
CA GLY A 172 -4.78 1.22 -4.13
C GLY A 172 -5.29 0.67 -2.82
N HIS A 173 -4.41 0.60 -1.81
CA HIS A 173 -4.78 0.30 -0.44
C HIS A 173 -4.88 1.57 0.40
N SER A 174 -5.95 1.74 1.17
CA SER A 174 -6.13 2.88 2.08
C SER A 174 -5.88 4.21 1.36
N MET A 175 -4.94 5.04 1.83
CA MET A 175 -4.54 6.30 1.19
C MET A 175 -4.16 6.14 -0.30
N GLY A 176 -3.54 5.03 -0.71
CA GLY A 176 -3.14 4.81 -2.11
C GLY A 176 -4.32 4.82 -3.08
N GLY A 177 -5.51 4.44 -2.63
CA GLY A 177 -6.73 4.57 -3.43
C GLY A 177 -7.21 6.00 -3.61
N LEU A 178 -6.98 6.88 -2.62
CA LEU A 178 -7.27 8.30 -2.73
C LEU A 178 -6.27 8.98 -3.68
N VAL A 179 -5.00 8.60 -3.62
CA VAL A 179 -3.97 9.06 -4.57
C VAL A 179 -4.35 8.67 -6.01
N ILE A 180 -4.82 7.44 -6.26
CA ILE A 180 -5.34 7.03 -7.58
C ILE A 180 -6.49 7.92 -8.04
N ARG A 181 -7.46 8.21 -7.14
CA ARG A 181 -8.60 9.06 -7.48
C ARG A 181 -8.16 10.49 -7.80
N SER A 182 -7.22 11.03 -7.02
CA SER A 182 -6.62 12.34 -7.28
C SER A 182 -5.87 12.36 -8.62
N ALA A 183 -5.04 11.36 -8.91
CA ALA A 183 -4.36 11.26 -10.20
C ALA A 183 -5.34 11.19 -11.38
N GLY A 184 -6.46 10.48 -11.22
CA GLY A 184 -7.53 10.50 -12.22
C GLY A 184 -8.12 11.89 -12.47
N TYR A 185 -8.33 12.68 -11.40
CA TYR A 185 -8.77 14.06 -11.52
C TYR A 185 -7.77 14.91 -12.32
N TYR A 186 -6.50 14.93 -11.92
CA TYR A 186 -5.47 15.71 -12.60
C TYR A 186 -5.17 15.20 -14.03
N GLY A 187 -5.29 13.89 -14.25
CA GLY A 187 -5.16 13.29 -15.59
C GLY A 187 -6.30 13.65 -16.54
N THR A 188 -7.48 14.00 -16.03
CA THR A 188 -8.62 14.44 -16.86
C THR A 188 -8.77 15.95 -16.95
N HIS A 189 -8.18 16.70 -16.01
CA HIS A 189 -8.23 18.16 -15.94
C HIS A 189 -6.81 18.77 -15.95
N PRO A 190 -5.96 18.47 -16.95
CA PRO A 190 -4.69 19.18 -17.08
C PRO A 190 -4.95 20.67 -17.40
N ALA A 191 -4.05 21.55 -16.96
CA ALA A 191 -4.23 23.00 -17.07
C ALA A 191 -4.41 23.48 -18.52
N ASP A 192 -3.67 22.91 -19.47
CA ASP A 192 -3.52 23.46 -20.83
C ASP A 192 -3.75 22.43 -21.95
N GLY A 193 -4.64 21.45 -21.78
CA GLY A 193 -4.77 20.44 -22.83
C GLY A 193 -5.86 19.38 -22.69
N PRO A 194 -5.88 18.41 -23.61
CA PRO A 194 -6.72 17.23 -23.50
C PRO A 194 -6.27 16.36 -22.33
N SER A 195 -7.13 15.43 -21.91
CA SER A 195 -6.76 14.43 -20.88
C SER A 195 -5.48 13.68 -21.22
N LEU A 196 -4.71 13.33 -20.18
CA LEU A 196 -3.44 12.61 -20.31
C LEU A 196 -3.66 11.21 -20.89
N GLU A 197 -2.74 10.80 -21.77
CA GLU A 197 -2.86 9.58 -22.58
C GLU A 197 -3.11 8.30 -21.76
N TRP A 198 -2.49 8.19 -20.58
CA TRP A 198 -2.66 7.02 -19.71
C TRP A 198 -4.11 6.82 -19.24
N VAL A 199 -4.91 7.90 -19.15
CA VAL A 199 -6.32 7.82 -18.74
C VAL A 199 -7.12 7.00 -19.76
N HIS A 200 -6.79 7.09 -21.05
CA HIS A 200 -7.45 6.32 -22.10
C HIS A 200 -7.13 4.82 -22.04
N ARG A 201 -5.99 4.46 -21.43
CA ARG A 201 -5.57 3.07 -21.20
C ARG A 201 -6.11 2.49 -19.90
N LEU A 202 -6.57 3.32 -18.96
CA LEU A 202 -7.11 2.87 -17.69
C LEU A 202 -8.45 2.13 -17.88
N ARG A 203 -8.53 0.90 -17.37
CA ARG A 203 -9.73 0.07 -17.45
C ARG A 203 -10.38 -0.22 -16.12
N SER A 204 -9.57 -0.40 -15.09
CA SER A 204 -10.09 -0.79 -13.78
C SER A 204 -9.28 -0.16 -12.65
N VAL A 205 -9.98 0.22 -11.59
CA VAL A 205 -9.42 0.69 -10.33
C VAL A 205 -9.94 -0.19 -9.20
N PHE A 206 -9.04 -0.76 -8.41
CA PHE A 206 -9.35 -1.55 -7.22
C PHE A 206 -9.03 -0.73 -5.97
N LEU A 207 -10.05 -0.43 -5.18
CA LEU A 207 -9.97 0.33 -3.94
C LEU A 207 -10.11 -0.62 -2.75
N LEU A 208 -9.01 -0.89 -2.05
CA LEU A 208 -8.96 -1.80 -0.91
C LEU A 208 -8.94 -1.01 0.40
N GLY A 209 -10.04 -1.03 1.17
CA GLY A 209 -10.10 -0.33 2.47
C GLY A 209 -9.87 1.19 2.39
N VAL A 210 -10.25 1.80 1.27
CA VAL A 210 -9.99 3.22 0.97
C VAL A 210 -11.01 4.11 1.69
N PRO A 211 -10.60 5.10 2.50
CA PRO A 211 -11.51 6.04 3.14
C PRO A 211 -12.02 7.10 2.17
N ASN A 212 -12.91 6.71 1.25
CA ASN A 212 -13.39 7.57 0.16
C ASN A 212 -14.12 8.85 0.63
N GLU A 213 -14.62 8.87 1.87
CA GLU A 213 -15.25 10.05 2.50
C GLU A 213 -14.38 10.69 3.59
N GLY A 214 -13.14 10.25 3.72
CA GLY A 214 -12.26 10.64 4.82
C GLY A 214 -12.29 9.62 5.95
N SER A 215 -11.38 9.79 6.89
CA SER A 215 -11.22 8.91 8.03
C SER A 215 -11.28 9.72 9.32
N PHE A 216 -12.09 9.29 10.28
CA PHE A 216 -12.13 9.89 11.61
C PHE A 216 -10.92 9.41 12.43
N LEU A 217 -9.71 9.86 12.05
CA LEU A 217 -8.43 9.43 12.63
C LEU A 217 -8.31 9.73 14.13
N GLU A 218 -8.95 10.81 14.62
CA GLU A 218 -8.90 11.24 16.02
C GLU A 218 -9.85 10.48 16.96
N GLN A 219 -10.89 9.86 16.42
CA GLN A 219 -11.89 9.11 17.20
C GLN A 219 -11.73 7.60 17.03
N ASN A 220 -10.97 7.16 16.01
CA ASN A 220 -10.63 5.75 15.85
C ASN A 220 -9.40 5.41 16.70
N SER A 221 -9.65 5.06 17.97
CA SER A 221 -8.63 4.67 18.95
C SER A 221 -7.69 3.56 18.43
N HIS A 222 -8.16 2.70 17.52
CA HIS A 222 -7.36 1.64 16.92
C HIS A 222 -6.39 2.17 15.86
N LEU A 223 -6.77 3.18 15.07
CA LEU A 223 -5.84 3.84 14.13
C LEU A 223 -4.79 4.65 14.87
N THR A 224 -5.23 5.41 15.88
CA THR A 224 -4.31 6.12 16.77
C THR A 224 -3.36 5.14 17.44
N SER A 225 -3.85 3.98 17.89
CA SER A 225 -3.01 2.91 18.45
C SER A 225 -2.04 2.29 17.43
N VAL A 226 -2.45 2.05 16.19
CA VAL A 226 -1.58 1.52 15.12
C VAL A 226 -0.52 2.55 14.72
N MET A 227 -0.90 3.83 14.56
CA MET A 227 0.03 4.94 14.37
C MET A 227 1.01 5.02 15.53
N LEU A 228 0.52 5.10 16.77
CA LEU A 228 1.36 5.15 17.97
C LEU A 228 2.28 3.94 18.07
N ARG A 229 1.79 2.73 17.76
CA ARG A 229 2.59 1.51 17.78
C ARG A 229 3.68 1.53 16.72
N LYS A 230 3.35 1.92 15.47
CA LYS A 230 4.30 2.08 14.36
C LYS A 230 5.32 3.18 14.64
N ILE A 231 4.92 4.24 15.32
CA ILE A 231 5.80 5.34 15.69
C ILE A 231 6.71 4.93 16.86
N ASN A 232 6.20 4.18 17.84
CA ASN A 232 6.96 3.76 19.03
C ASN A 232 8.01 2.67 18.72
N VAL A 233 7.89 1.97 17.58
CA VAL A 233 8.93 1.06 17.07
C VAL A 233 10.01 1.77 16.24
N ALA A 234 9.84 3.05 15.91
CA ALA A 234 10.93 3.86 15.34
C ALA A 234 11.86 4.37 16.47
N PRO A 235 13.18 4.26 16.35
CA PRO A 235 14.12 4.52 17.45
C PRO A 235 14.37 6.01 17.79
N THR A 236 13.37 6.89 17.65
CA THR A 236 13.58 8.34 17.83
C THR A 236 12.51 9.02 18.68
N ARG A 237 12.81 9.21 19.97
CA ARG A 237 12.07 10.12 20.90
C ARG A 237 12.14 11.60 20.47
N PHE A 238 13.01 11.94 19.52
CA PHE A 238 13.23 13.30 19.02
C PHE A 238 12.11 13.80 18.09
N LEU A 239 11.23 12.90 17.62
CA LEU A 239 10.16 13.24 16.70
C LEU A 239 8.93 13.85 17.40
N SER A 240 8.85 13.83 18.73
CA SER A 240 7.65 14.20 19.49
C SER A 240 7.13 15.62 19.21
N LYS A 241 7.99 16.63 19.10
CA LYS A 241 7.59 18.02 18.78
C LYS A 241 7.21 18.24 17.31
N ALA A 242 7.85 17.52 16.39
CA ALA A 242 7.51 17.59 14.96
C ALA A 242 6.23 16.78 14.65
N MET A 243 5.92 15.78 15.47
CA MET A 243 4.72 14.94 15.43
C MET A 243 3.47 15.63 16.00
N ASP A 244 3.63 16.66 16.83
CA ASP A 244 2.51 17.49 17.27
C ASP A 244 1.84 18.18 16.06
N GLN A 245 2.58 18.36 14.97
CA GLN A 245 2.07 18.74 13.67
C GLN A 245 1.97 17.49 12.77
N ARG A 246 0.74 17.04 12.55
CA ARG A 246 0.47 15.95 11.60
C ARG A 246 0.89 16.37 10.19
N SER A 247 1.48 15.44 9.44
CA SER A 247 1.80 15.66 8.02
C SER A 247 0.56 16.05 7.22
N ASN A 248 0.80 16.77 6.12
CA ASN A 248 -0.23 17.14 5.16
C ASN A 248 -1.05 15.94 4.65
N GLY A 249 -0.40 14.80 4.38
CA GLY A 249 -1.10 13.57 4.00
C GLY A 249 -2.07 13.04 5.06
N ILE A 250 -1.75 13.18 6.35
CA ILE A 250 -2.66 12.80 7.45
C ILE A 250 -3.86 13.76 7.53
N LYS A 251 -3.62 15.06 7.31
CA LYS A 251 -4.70 16.08 7.28
C LYS A 251 -5.65 15.82 6.11
N ASP A 252 -5.13 15.59 4.92
CA ASP A 252 -5.94 15.29 3.73
C ASP A 252 -6.71 13.98 3.89
N LEU A 253 -6.09 12.93 4.46
CA LEU A 253 -6.75 11.65 4.71
C LEU A 253 -7.95 11.75 5.65
N ARG A 254 -7.93 12.75 6.55
CA ARG A 254 -9.04 13.02 7.48
C ARG A 254 -10.31 13.42 6.73
N HIS A 255 -10.17 14.30 5.74
CA HIS A 255 -11.28 14.90 5.00
C HIS A 255 -11.49 14.29 3.60
N ALA A 256 -10.57 13.42 3.17
CA ALA A 256 -10.40 12.98 1.80
C ALA A 256 -10.30 14.17 0.82
N PHE A 257 -9.41 15.12 1.12
CA PHE A 257 -9.01 16.16 0.19
C PHE A 257 -8.20 15.55 -0.95
N LEU A 258 -8.67 15.72 -2.18
CA LEU A 258 -8.09 15.06 -3.36
C LEU A 258 -7.52 16.06 -4.37
N VAL A 259 -7.81 17.35 -4.20
CA VAL A 259 -7.37 18.44 -5.07
C VAL A 259 -6.77 19.57 -4.25
N ASP A 260 -5.85 20.34 -4.84
CA ASP A 260 -5.13 21.39 -4.13
C ASP A 260 -6.05 22.46 -3.52
N ALA A 261 -7.12 22.81 -4.24
CA ALA A 261 -8.09 23.80 -3.80
C ALA A 261 -8.74 23.47 -2.45
N ASP A 262 -8.82 22.18 -2.09
CA ASP A 262 -9.48 21.75 -0.85
C ASP A 262 -8.65 22.13 0.39
N TRP A 263 -7.34 21.86 0.37
CA TRP A 263 -6.45 22.16 1.50
C TRP A 263 -5.90 23.59 1.46
N GLN A 264 -5.91 24.25 0.30
CA GLN A 264 -5.58 25.67 0.16
C GLN A 264 -6.72 26.59 0.61
N SER A 265 -7.93 26.04 0.80
CA SER A 265 -9.08 26.80 1.28
C SER A 265 -8.80 27.41 2.67
N PRO A 266 -9.18 28.67 2.92
CA PRO A 266 -9.11 29.27 4.26
C PRO A 266 -9.90 28.50 5.33
N HIS A 267 -10.83 27.65 4.89
CA HIS A 267 -11.70 26.81 5.73
C HIS A 267 -11.18 25.37 5.89
N ALA A 268 -9.99 25.04 5.38
CA ALA A 268 -9.47 23.66 5.38
C ALA A 268 -9.33 23.06 6.79
N ASP A 269 -9.04 23.90 7.80
CA ASP A 269 -8.89 23.50 9.21
C ASP A 269 -10.20 23.60 10.02
N ASP A 270 -11.32 23.97 9.40
CA ASP A 270 -12.60 24.12 10.11
C ASP A 270 -13.08 22.76 10.66
N LEU A 271 -13.42 22.71 11.95
CA LEU A 271 -13.75 21.47 12.69
C LEU A 271 -14.99 20.75 12.17
N LEU A 272 -15.83 21.41 11.37
CA LEU A 272 -17.09 20.87 10.84
C LEU A 272 -16.98 20.69 9.32
N MET A 273 -16.72 19.44 8.89
CA MET A 273 -16.82 18.96 7.50
C MET A 273 -16.57 20.05 6.43
N PRO A 274 -15.31 20.46 6.23
CA PRO A 274 -14.98 21.53 5.29
C PRO A 274 -15.52 21.21 3.89
N PRO A 275 -15.95 22.23 3.12
CA PRO A 275 -16.35 22.03 1.74
C PRO A 275 -15.18 21.42 0.98
N ARG A 276 -15.46 20.34 0.23
CA ARG A 276 -14.47 19.64 -0.59
C ARG A 276 -14.97 19.45 -2.01
N THR A 277 -14.03 19.44 -2.94
CA THR A 277 -14.28 19.16 -4.34
C THR A 277 -14.69 17.71 -4.52
N VAL A 278 -15.81 17.48 -5.21
CA VAL A 278 -16.26 16.13 -5.52
C VAL A 278 -15.45 15.60 -6.71
N VAL A 279 -14.67 14.54 -6.49
CA VAL A 279 -13.97 13.81 -7.54
C VAL A 279 -14.78 12.56 -7.92
N PRO A 280 -15.54 12.58 -9.03
CA PRO A 280 -16.32 11.42 -9.48
C PRO A 280 -15.42 10.33 -10.07
N PRO A 281 -15.92 9.09 -10.19
CA PRO A 281 -15.21 8.03 -10.90
C PRO A 281 -15.01 8.39 -12.37
N LEU A 282 -13.86 8.00 -12.93
CA LEU A 282 -13.55 8.30 -14.33
C LEU A 282 -14.53 7.64 -15.31
N PRO A 283 -15.03 8.38 -16.32
CA PRO A 283 -15.90 7.80 -17.35
C PRO A 283 -15.23 6.61 -18.06
N GLY A 284 -15.95 5.50 -18.19
CA GLY A 284 -15.43 4.31 -18.88
C GLY A 284 -14.52 3.39 -18.05
N VAL A 285 -14.14 3.79 -16.84
CA VAL A 285 -13.30 2.99 -15.93
C VAL A 285 -14.17 2.21 -14.94
N ARG A 286 -13.85 0.94 -14.71
CA ARG A 286 -14.52 0.09 -13.70
C ARG A 286 -13.92 0.31 -12.33
N TYR A 287 -14.74 0.63 -11.33
CA TYR A 287 -14.29 0.74 -9.94
C TYR A 287 -14.73 -0.49 -9.13
N HIS A 288 -13.78 -1.10 -8.45
CA HIS A 288 -13.98 -2.26 -7.58
C HIS A 288 -13.67 -1.84 -6.15
N VAL A 289 -14.69 -1.71 -5.32
CA VAL A 289 -14.53 -1.26 -3.94
C VAL A 289 -14.64 -2.45 -3.00
N LEU A 290 -13.53 -2.76 -2.34
CA LEU A 290 -13.43 -3.87 -1.40
C LEU A 290 -13.39 -3.31 0.01
N VAL A 291 -14.46 -3.58 0.74
CA VAL A 291 -14.62 -3.14 2.13
C VAL A 291 -14.48 -4.37 3.03
N GLY A 292 -13.43 -4.40 3.83
CA GLY A 292 -13.29 -5.42 4.88
C GLY A 292 -14.36 -5.19 5.95
N SER A 293 -15.27 -6.16 6.13
CA SER A 293 -16.18 -6.19 7.27
C SER A 293 -15.65 -7.26 8.24
N LEU A 294 -15.27 -6.84 9.45
CA LEU A 294 -14.75 -7.75 10.47
C LEU A 294 -15.79 -8.81 10.85
N LEU A 295 -15.55 -10.07 10.48
CA LEU A 295 -15.95 -11.22 11.29
C LEU A 295 -14.68 -11.83 11.90
N LYS A 296 -14.72 -11.99 13.23
CA LYS A 296 -13.62 -12.26 14.18
C LYS A 296 -12.84 -13.58 13.99
N THR A 297 -12.76 -14.15 12.80
CA THR A 297 -12.23 -15.50 12.58
C THR A 297 -11.42 -15.61 11.30
N ALA A 298 -10.22 -15.02 11.28
CA ALA A 298 -9.16 -15.46 10.37
C ALA A 298 -7.78 -15.13 10.99
N THR A 299 -7.12 -16.17 11.49
CA THR A 299 -5.79 -16.12 12.08
C THR A 299 -4.69 -15.99 11.02
N SER A 300 -3.75 -15.08 11.30
CA SER A 300 -2.39 -14.97 10.78
C SER A 300 -2.20 -14.33 9.38
N ALA A 301 -1.24 -13.40 9.30
CA ALA A 301 -0.81 -12.59 8.14
C ALA A 301 -1.77 -11.53 7.55
N LEU A 302 -3.05 -11.82 7.32
CA LEU A 302 -4.00 -10.84 6.76
C LEU A 302 -4.46 -9.81 7.79
N HIS A 303 -4.54 -10.21 9.07
CA HIS A 303 -5.02 -9.35 10.17
C HIS A 303 -4.10 -8.15 10.48
N HIS A 304 -2.80 -8.24 10.18
CA HIS A 304 -1.85 -7.18 10.49
C HIS A 304 -1.77 -6.08 9.43
N TYR A 305 -2.26 -6.33 8.22
CA TYR A 305 -2.15 -5.38 7.12
C TYR A 305 -3.51 -5.03 6.48
N PHE A 306 -4.44 -5.99 6.37
CA PHE A 306 -5.78 -5.77 5.80
C PHE A 306 -6.88 -5.69 6.88
N GLY A 307 -6.53 -5.90 8.15
CA GLY A 307 -7.48 -6.32 9.20
C GLY A 307 -7.85 -5.25 10.22
N ASP A 308 -7.88 -3.99 9.85
CA ASP A 308 -7.88 -2.90 10.82
C ASP A 308 -9.22 -2.17 10.96
N GLY A 309 -10.23 -2.46 10.12
CA GLY A 309 -11.59 -1.91 10.29
C GLY A 309 -11.62 -0.39 10.38
N LEU A 310 -10.58 0.27 9.83
CA LEU A 310 -10.27 1.68 10.06
C LEU A 310 -11.26 2.63 9.40
N VAL A 311 -11.96 2.11 8.40
CA VAL A 311 -12.91 2.84 7.58
C VAL A 311 -14.29 2.23 7.81
N GLY A 312 -15.20 3.01 8.37
CA GLY A 312 -16.60 2.60 8.46
C GLY A 312 -17.14 2.29 7.06
N ALA A 313 -17.99 1.28 6.92
CA ALA A 313 -18.48 0.82 5.62
C ALA A 313 -19.07 1.95 4.75
N GLY A 314 -19.67 2.97 5.37
CA GLY A 314 -20.16 4.17 4.68
C GLY A 314 -19.06 5.07 4.11
N SER A 315 -17.92 5.23 4.79
CA SER A 315 -16.76 5.97 4.24
C SER A 315 -16.03 5.15 3.18
N ALA A 316 -15.97 3.83 3.35
CA ALA A 316 -15.31 2.96 2.39
C ALA A 316 -16.08 2.88 1.07
N LEU A 317 -17.41 2.74 1.16
CA LEU A 317 -18.29 2.80 -0.01
C LEU A 317 -18.31 4.22 -0.58
N GLY A 318 -18.43 5.24 0.25
CA GLY A 318 -18.53 6.63 -0.13
C GLY A 318 -19.83 7.02 -0.83
N ARG A 319 -20.28 8.26 -0.62
CA ARG A 319 -21.53 8.78 -1.22
C ARG A 319 -21.40 8.80 -2.74
N VAL A 320 -20.21 9.12 -3.24
CA VAL A 320 -19.89 9.14 -4.67
C VAL A 320 -20.09 7.79 -5.37
N PHE A 321 -19.95 6.66 -4.66
CA PHE A 321 -20.20 5.33 -5.25
C PHE A 321 -21.55 4.72 -4.82
N GLY A 322 -22.27 5.39 -3.93
CA GLY A 322 -23.53 4.94 -3.31
C GLY A 322 -24.77 5.79 -3.63
N ASP A 323 -24.64 6.88 -4.40
CA ASP A 323 -25.73 7.82 -4.68
C ASP A 323 -26.91 7.15 -5.45
N PRO A 324 -28.12 7.10 -4.88
CA PRO A 324 -29.32 6.61 -5.56
C PRO A 324 -29.83 7.54 -6.68
N ALA A 325 -29.23 8.71 -6.92
CA ALA A 325 -29.46 9.53 -8.11
C ALA A 325 -28.58 9.10 -9.31
N LEU A 326 -27.55 8.27 -9.10
CA LEU A 326 -26.78 7.68 -10.20
C LEU A 326 -27.69 6.75 -11.02
N PRO A 327 -27.58 6.77 -12.36
CA PRO A 327 -28.25 5.81 -13.22
C PRO A 327 -28.05 4.39 -12.68
N PRO A 328 -29.05 3.48 -12.72
CA PRO A 328 -28.94 2.12 -12.18
C PRO A 328 -27.71 1.31 -12.65
N ARG A 329 -27.07 1.77 -13.73
CA ARG A 329 -25.89 1.22 -14.41
C ARG A 329 -24.55 1.66 -13.80
N LEU A 330 -24.56 2.67 -12.94
CA LEU A 330 -23.42 3.22 -12.19
C LEU A 330 -23.56 2.99 -10.67
N ARG A 331 -24.43 2.05 -10.27
CA ARG A 331 -24.63 1.68 -8.86
C ARG A 331 -23.78 0.46 -8.50
N CYS A 332 -23.20 0.48 -7.31
CA CYS A 332 -22.55 -0.68 -6.73
C CYS A 332 -23.52 -1.86 -6.63
N LYS A 333 -23.19 -2.98 -7.27
CA LYS A 333 -23.89 -4.25 -7.03
C LYS A 333 -23.09 -5.09 -6.03
N PRO A 334 -23.73 -5.63 -4.99
CA PRO A 334 -23.07 -6.60 -4.12
C PRO A 334 -22.74 -7.85 -4.95
N GLY A 335 -21.46 -8.20 -5.03
CA GLY A 335 -21.01 -9.51 -5.51
C GLY A 335 -20.51 -10.32 -4.33
N CYS A 336 -21.08 -11.50 -4.12
CA CYS A 336 -20.59 -12.44 -3.11
C CYS A 336 -19.52 -13.35 -3.75
N LEU A 337 -18.30 -13.32 -3.21
CA LEU A 337 -17.34 -14.42 -3.41
C LEU A 337 -17.79 -15.64 -2.57
N PRO A 338 -17.40 -16.88 -2.93
CA PRO A 338 -17.80 -18.08 -2.20
C PRO A 338 -17.26 -18.20 -0.76
N SER A 339 -16.49 -17.23 -0.25
CA SER A 339 -16.06 -17.19 1.14
C SER A 339 -16.84 -16.12 1.91
N LYS A 340 -17.43 -16.52 3.05
CA LYS A 340 -18.40 -15.73 3.85
C LYS A 340 -17.85 -14.43 4.48
N ALA A 341 -16.67 -13.94 4.11
CA ALA A 341 -15.92 -12.91 4.84
C ALA A 341 -15.66 -11.58 4.09
N THR A 342 -15.95 -11.49 2.79
CA THR A 342 -15.62 -10.27 2.00
C THR A 342 -16.81 -9.84 1.15
N ARG A 343 -17.33 -8.62 1.39
CA ARG A 343 -18.27 -7.97 0.46
C ARG A 343 -17.47 -7.19 -0.58
N VAL A 344 -17.53 -7.64 -1.83
CA VAL A 344 -16.95 -6.92 -2.97
C VAL A 344 -18.08 -6.17 -3.66
N TYR A 345 -17.95 -4.86 -3.76
CA TYR A 345 -18.89 -4.03 -4.52
C TYR A 345 -18.32 -3.83 -5.92
N PHE A 346 -19.08 -4.27 -6.92
CA PHE A 346 -18.72 -4.13 -8.33
C PHE A 346 -19.50 -2.98 -8.95
N LEU A 347 -18.80 -2.06 -9.63
CA LEU A 347 -19.37 -1.14 -10.60
C LEU A 347 -19.01 -1.64 -12.00
N THR A 348 -19.97 -2.30 -12.68
CA THR A 348 -19.78 -2.78 -14.06
C THR A 348 -20.88 -2.29 -14.98
N ARG A 349 -20.49 -1.70 -16.12
CA ARG A 349 -21.37 -1.36 -17.24
C ARG A 349 -21.73 -2.65 -17.99
N LYS A 350 -23.03 -2.96 -18.17
CA LYS A 350 -23.46 -3.89 -19.24
C LYS A 350 -23.53 -3.10 -20.55
N SER A 351 -22.66 -3.46 -21.51
CA SER A 351 -22.91 -3.20 -22.93
C SER A 351 -24.10 -4.06 -23.35
N THR A 352 -25.14 -3.44 -23.91
CA THR A 352 -26.24 -4.15 -24.54
C THR A 352 -25.81 -4.56 -25.94
N SER A 353 -25.38 -5.81 -26.08
CA SER A 353 -25.40 -6.52 -27.35
C SER A 353 -26.25 -7.78 -27.18
N THR A 354 -27.29 -7.84 -27.99
CA THR A 354 -28.27 -8.91 -28.16
C THR A 354 -27.54 -10.23 -28.48
N CYS A 355 -27.87 -11.30 -27.77
CA CYS A 355 -27.57 -12.65 -28.23
C CYS A 355 -28.87 -13.47 -28.19
N VAL A 356 -29.35 -13.80 -29.38
CA VAL A 356 -30.43 -14.75 -29.68
C VAL A 356 -29.82 -16.15 -29.74
N ASN A 357 -30.41 -17.11 -29.02
CA ASN A 357 -30.71 -18.49 -29.44
C ASN A 357 -31.13 -19.30 -28.19
N SER A 358 -32.36 -19.82 -28.15
CA SER A 358 -32.76 -21.15 -28.68
C SER A 358 -31.98 -22.28 -28.03
N TYR A 359 -32.65 -23.09 -27.19
CA TYR A 359 -32.91 -24.51 -27.50
C TYR A 359 -33.96 -25.10 -26.55
N LYS A 360 -34.82 -25.92 -27.17
CA LYS A 360 -35.85 -26.79 -26.60
C LYS A 360 -35.25 -27.80 -25.60
N HIS A 361 -36.01 -28.12 -24.55
CA HIS A 361 -36.75 -29.39 -24.48
C HIS A 361 -37.88 -29.29 -23.47
#